data_AF-A0A8C9FJ51-F1
#
_entry.id   AF-A0A8C9FJ51-F1
#
_cell.length_a   1.000
_cell.length_b   1.000
_cell.length_c   1.000
_cell.angle_alpha   90.00
_cell.angle_beta   90.00
_cell.angle_gamma   90.00
#
_symmetry.space_group_name_H-M   'P 1'
#
loop_
_entity.id
_entity.type
_entity.pdbx_description
1 polymer ?
#
loop_
_entity_poly.entity_id
_entity_poly.type
_entity_poly.pdbx_seq_one_letter_code
_entity_poly.pdbx_strand_id
1 'polypeptide(L)'
;MCKSRAENKMTSSQNGQVVRQMMWLMDHIFKYTNFGIVSLIHGDFFIRQVTYPFYYFLIEHLEKYYRSRNRKWIVLFPEGGFLRKRRETSQAFAKKNNLPFLQHVTLPRLGATQVILKTLVAPQENGTPAGGDAVIKESKSKGLQWVIDATIAYPKGEPIDIQTWILGYRQPTVTHVHYRIFPIKDVPAEPEALSQWLYQRFIEKEDLLTHFYETEVFPEASFSLSS
;
A
#
# COMPACT_ATOMS: atom_id res chain seq x y z
N MET A 1 27.04 28.11 -15.86
CA MET A 1 26.52 27.07 -16.77
C MET A 1 25.58 26.18 -15.96
N CYS A 2 24.28 26.46 -15.99
CA CYS A 2 23.26 25.78 -15.19
C CYS A 2 22.67 24.63 -16.04
N LYS A 3 22.80 23.38 -15.60
CA LYS A 3 22.14 22.24 -16.25
C LYS A 3 20.67 22.22 -15.84
N SER A 4 19.79 22.48 -16.79
CA SER A 4 18.34 22.37 -16.64
C SER A 4 17.93 20.92 -16.31
N ARG A 5 17.19 20.77 -15.21
CA ARG A 5 16.55 19.52 -14.78
C ARG A 5 15.43 19.16 -15.77
N ALA A 6 15.55 18.01 -16.43
CA ALA A 6 14.52 17.50 -17.32
C ALA A 6 13.30 17.04 -16.48
N GLU A 7 12.19 17.76 -16.61
CA GLU A 7 10.88 17.32 -16.14
C GLU A 7 10.34 16.28 -17.13
N ASN A 8 10.47 14.99 -16.79
CA ASN A 8 9.82 13.93 -17.55
C ASN A 8 8.31 13.94 -17.24
N LYS A 9 7.56 14.70 -18.03
CA LYS A 9 6.08 14.73 -17.99
C LYS A 9 5.53 13.44 -18.62
N MET A 10 4.98 12.56 -17.78
CA MET A 10 4.37 11.29 -18.20
C MET A 10 3.16 11.56 -19.13
N THR A 11 3.09 10.88 -20.28
CA THR A 11 2.04 11.09 -21.28
C THR A 11 0.73 10.39 -20.89
N SER A 12 -0.44 10.90 -21.35
CA SER A 12 -1.76 10.35 -21.02
C SER A 12 -1.93 8.86 -21.37
N SER A 13 -1.27 8.39 -22.43
CA SER A 13 -1.21 6.98 -22.83
C SER A 13 -0.46 6.10 -21.83
N GLN A 14 0.68 6.58 -21.30
CA GLN A 14 1.46 5.89 -20.27
C GLN A 14 0.67 5.79 -18.97
N ASN A 15 0.00 6.88 -18.57
CA ASN A 15 -0.87 6.90 -17.38
C ASN A 15 -1.97 5.82 -17.45
N GLY A 16 -2.60 5.65 -18.62
CA GLY A 16 -3.62 4.62 -18.83
C GLY A 16 -3.10 3.18 -18.73
N GLN A 17 -1.85 2.93 -19.14
CA GLN A 17 -1.22 1.61 -18.98
C GLN A 17 -0.89 1.28 -17.53
N VAL A 18 -0.38 2.26 -16.76
CA VAL A 18 -0.06 2.02 -15.34
C VAL A 18 -1.35 1.75 -14.56
N VAL A 19 -2.40 2.55 -14.76
CA VAL A 19 -3.69 2.35 -14.07
C VAL A 19 -4.22 0.94 -14.31
N ARG A 20 -4.19 0.44 -15.56
CA ARG A 20 -4.60 -0.94 -15.91
C ARG A 20 -3.79 -2.04 -15.21
N GLN A 21 -2.58 -1.74 -14.76
CA GLN A 21 -1.68 -2.67 -14.08
C GLN A 21 -1.72 -2.55 -12.55
N MET A 22 -2.50 -1.62 -12.00
CA MET A 22 -2.70 -1.47 -10.56
C MET A 22 -3.86 -2.32 -10.08
N MET A 23 -3.81 -2.78 -8.84
CA MET A 23 -4.97 -3.29 -8.10
C MET A 23 -5.08 -2.52 -6.80
N TRP A 24 -6.28 -2.08 -6.49
CA TRP A 24 -6.53 -1.43 -5.21
C TRP A 24 -7.18 -2.39 -4.22
N LEU A 25 -6.72 -2.33 -2.97
CA LEU A 25 -7.37 -2.96 -1.83
C LEU A 25 -7.89 -1.84 -0.93
N MET A 26 -9.21 -1.67 -0.90
CA MET A 26 -9.85 -0.54 -0.24
C MET A 26 -10.88 -0.97 0.78
N ASP A 27 -11.23 -0.08 1.71
CA ASP A 27 -12.39 -0.29 2.57
C ASP A 27 -13.69 -0.35 1.75
N HIS A 28 -14.61 -1.22 2.15
CA HIS A 28 -15.89 -1.42 1.47
C HIS A 28 -16.73 -0.14 1.32
N ILE A 29 -16.54 0.87 2.18
CA ILE A 29 -17.23 2.15 2.05
C ILE A 29 -17.01 2.81 0.68
N PHE A 30 -15.84 2.61 0.06
CA PHE A 30 -15.50 3.21 -1.23
C PHE A 30 -16.34 2.66 -2.40
N LYS A 31 -16.95 1.48 -2.25
CA LYS A 31 -17.80 0.86 -3.28
C LYS A 31 -18.98 1.76 -3.68
N TYR A 32 -19.44 2.62 -2.77
CA TYR A 32 -20.61 3.48 -2.97
C TYR A 32 -20.27 4.86 -3.56
N THR A 33 -19.03 5.06 -4.01
CA THR A 33 -18.58 6.31 -4.63
C THR A 33 -18.45 6.14 -6.14
N ASN A 34 -18.35 7.24 -6.89
CA ASN A 34 -18.01 7.20 -8.33
C ASN A 34 -16.74 6.40 -8.58
N PHE A 35 -15.74 6.58 -7.71
CA PHE A 35 -14.50 5.82 -7.72
C PHE A 35 -14.74 4.32 -7.49
N GLY A 36 -15.68 3.95 -6.63
CA GLY A 36 -16.08 2.57 -6.38
C GLY A 36 -16.62 1.85 -7.60
N ILE A 37 -17.47 2.52 -8.40
CA ILE A 37 -18.01 1.96 -9.65
C ILE A 37 -16.88 1.66 -10.64
N VAL A 38 -15.96 2.62 -10.82
CA VAL A 38 -14.77 2.46 -11.67
C VAL A 38 -13.91 1.30 -11.16
N SER A 39 -13.70 1.21 -9.85
CA SER A 39 -12.89 0.17 -9.20
C SER A 39 -13.49 -1.23 -9.37
N LEU A 40 -14.82 -1.37 -9.35
CA LEU A 40 -15.50 -2.64 -9.64
C LEU A 40 -15.26 -3.11 -11.08
N ILE A 41 -15.38 -2.20 -12.05
CA ILE A 41 -15.08 -2.49 -13.48
C ILE A 41 -13.62 -2.85 -13.65
N HIS A 42 -12.75 -2.15 -12.92
CA HIS A 42 -11.32 -2.38 -12.93
C HIS A 42 -10.92 -3.73 -12.32
N GLY A 43 -11.75 -4.32 -11.45
CA GLY A 43 -11.49 -5.57 -10.75
C GLY A 43 -10.61 -5.39 -9.50
N ASP A 44 -10.83 -4.28 -8.80
CA ASP A 44 -10.22 -4.00 -7.48
C ASP A 44 -10.95 -4.75 -6.36
N PHE A 45 -10.32 -4.83 -5.18
CA PHE A 45 -10.81 -5.63 -4.05
C PHE A 45 -11.27 -4.75 -2.89
N PHE A 46 -12.47 -5.03 -2.37
CA PHE A 46 -13.07 -4.27 -1.27
C PHE A 46 -13.09 -5.09 0.03
N ILE A 47 -12.39 -4.58 1.03
CA ILE A 47 -12.26 -5.13 2.38
C ILE A 47 -13.50 -4.75 3.20
N ARG A 48 -14.33 -5.74 3.57
CA ARG A 48 -15.50 -5.55 4.45
C ARG A 48 -15.16 -5.72 5.92
N GLN A 49 -14.65 -6.90 6.28
CA GLN A 49 -14.25 -7.27 7.64
C GLN A 49 -13.10 -8.28 7.55
N VAL A 50 -12.20 -8.28 8.52
CA VAL A 50 -11.08 -9.22 8.58
C VAL A 50 -11.52 -10.47 9.33
N THR A 51 -12.35 -11.30 8.69
CA THR A 51 -12.85 -12.58 9.23
C THR A 51 -12.18 -13.76 8.50
N TYR A 52 -12.32 -15.00 8.99
CA TYR A 52 -11.76 -16.18 8.31
C TYR A 52 -12.08 -16.26 6.79
N PRO A 53 -13.32 -15.98 6.34
CA PRO A 53 -13.65 -15.96 4.92
C PRO A 53 -12.86 -14.92 4.10
N PHE A 54 -12.47 -13.80 4.72
CA PHE A 54 -11.74 -12.72 4.03
C PHE A 54 -10.42 -13.21 3.44
N TYR A 55 -9.67 -14.02 4.19
CA TYR A 55 -8.36 -14.52 3.76
C TYR A 55 -8.51 -15.36 2.47
N TYR A 56 -9.48 -16.26 2.44
CA TYR A 56 -9.77 -17.08 1.27
C TYR A 56 -10.16 -16.24 0.04
N PHE A 57 -11.11 -15.31 0.21
CA PHE A 57 -11.55 -14.45 -0.89
C PHE A 57 -10.43 -13.57 -1.44
N LEU A 58 -9.54 -13.07 -0.57
CA LEU A 58 -8.40 -12.27 -1.01
C LEU A 58 -7.41 -13.12 -1.82
N ILE A 59 -7.10 -14.34 -1.36
CA ILE A 59 -6.22 -15.26 -2.09
C ILE A 59 -6.80 -15.57 -3.48
N GLU A 60 -8.07 -15.97 -3.54
CA GLU A 60 -8.75 -16.27 -4.81
C GLU A 60 -8.74 -15.06 -5.76
N HIS A 61 -8.98 -13.85 -5.22
CA HIS A 61 -8.98 -12.62 -6.01
C HIS A 61 -7.59 -12.25 -6.54
N LEU A 62 -6.54 -12.45 -5.75
CA LEU A 62 -5.15 -12.24 -6.19
C LEU A 62 -4.79 -13.19 -7.33
N GLU A 63 -5.13 -14.48 -7.22
CA GLU A 63 -4.90 -15.44 -8.31
C GLU A 63 -5.71 -15.08 -9.57
N LYS A 64 -7.00 -14.81 -9.39
CA LYS A 64 -7.93 -14.56 -10.49
C LYS A 64 -7.75 -13.21 -11.18
N TYR A 65 -7.34 -12.15 -10.49
CA TYR A 65 -7.29 -10.79 -11.07
C TYR A 65 -5.91 -10.14 -11.04
N TYR A 66 -5.03 -10.51 -10.10
CA TYR A 66 -3.67 -9.97 -10.07
C TYR A 66 -2.75 -10.79 -11.00
N ARG A 67 -2.65 -12.11 -10.79
CA ARG A 67 -1.78 -12.98 -11.61
C ARG A 67 -2.28 -13.12 -13.04
N SER A 68 -3.55 -13.47 -13.24
CA SER A 68 -4.11 -13.72 -14.58
C SER A 68 -4.01 -12.51 -15.51
N ARG A 69 -4.13 -11.28 -14.96
CA ARG A 69 -4.03 -10.02 -15.71
C ARG A 69 -2.62 -9.44 -15.70
N ASN A 70 -1.63 -10.15 -15.16
CA ASN A 70 -0.24 -9.73 -15.07
C ASN A 70 -0.08 -8.32 -14.47
N ARG A 71 -0.89 -8.00 -13.44
CA ARG A 71 -0.83 -6.72 -12.73
C ARG A 71 0.53 -6.57 -12.05
N LYS A 72 0.99 -5.33 -11.91
CA LYS A 72 2.33 -4.99 -11.41
C LYS A 72 2.31 -4.32 -10.04
N TRP A 73 1.19 -3.70 -9.68
CA TRP A 73 1.08 -2.86 -8.51
C TRP A 73 -0.11 -3.26 -7.66
N ILE A 74 0.07 -3.22 -6.35
CA ILE A 74 -0.99 -3.34 -5.37
C ILE A 74 -0.93 -2.11 -4.48
N VAL A 75 -2.04 -1.39 -4.37
CA VAL A 75 -2.18 -0.26 -3.46
C VAL A 75 -3.01 -0.71 -2.27
N LEU A 76 -2.44 -0.62 -1.07
CA LEU A 76 -3.06 -1.01 0.19
C LEU A 76 -2.92 0.14 1.20
N PHE A 77 -3.96 0.33 2.00
CA PHE A 77 -3.96 1.23 3.16
C PHE A 77 -4.05 0.40 4.44
N PRO A 78 -2.92 0.01 5.06
CA PRO A 78 -2.92 -0.83 6.26
C PRO A 78 -3.63 -0.17 7.45
N GLU A 79 -3.63 1.17 7.49
CA GLU A 79 -4.37 1.99 8.45
C GLU A 79 -5.89 1.70 8.41
N GLY A 80 -6.38 1.38 7.21
CA GLY A 80 -7.79 1.19 6.90
C GLY A 80 -8.47 2.50 6.51
N GLY A 81 -9.64 2.75 7.11
CA GLY A 81 -10.42 3.97 6.85
C GLY A 81 -9.83 5.23 7.48
N PHE A 82 -10.61 6.31 7.44
CA PHE A 82 -10.18 7.65 7.87
C PHE A 82 -9.61 7.70 9.30
N LEU A 83 -8.45 8.33 9.46
CA LEU A 83 -7.75 8.60 10.73
C LEU A 83 -8.69 9.08 11.83
N ARG A 84 -9.51 10.11 11.57
CA ARG A 84 -10.47 10.67 12.55
C ARG A 84 -11.42 9.62 13.13
N LYS A 85 -11.86 8.65 12.33
CA LYS A 85 -12.77 7.57 12.78
C LYS A 85 -12.04 6.44 13.49
N ARG A 86 -10.74 6.29 13.25
CA ARG A 86 -9.94 5.13 13.66
C ARG A 86 -9.02 5.40 14.84
N ARG A 87 -8.66 6.66 15.07
CA ARG A 87 -7.69 7.10 16.08
C ARG A 87 -8.03 6.56 17.47
N GLU A 88 -9.25 6.76 17.94
CA GLU A 88 -9.67 6.32 19.27
C GLU A 88 -9.57 4.79 19.44
N THR A 89 -10.09 4.03 18.48
CA THR A 89 -10.01 2.56 18.51
C THR A 89 -8.55 2.08 18.45
N SER A 90 -7.71 2.74 17.65
CA SER A 90 -6.28 2.44 17.56
C SER A 90 -5.56 2.71 18.88
N GLN A 91 -5.87 3.83 19.55
CA GLN A 91 -5.28 4.17 20.85
C GLN A 91 -5.73 3.21 21.95
N ALA A 92 -6.99 2.80 21.95
CA ALA A 92 -7.48 1.77 22.87
C ALA A 92 -6.75 0.42 22.66
N PHE A 93 -6.51 0.03 21.40
CA PHE A 93 -5.71 -1.14 21.08
C PHE A 93 -4.26 -0.97 21.51
N ALA A 94 -3.66 0.20 21.29
CA ALA A 94 -2.29 0.49 21.68
C ALA A 94 -2.11 0.35 23.20
N LYS A 95 -3.02 0.95 23.98
CA LYS A 95 -3.06 0.86 25.43
C LYS A 95 -3.13 -0.60 25.93
N LYS A 96 -3.98 -1.42 25.31
CA LYS A 96 -4.16 -2.82 25.70
C LYS A 96 -2.91 -3.68 25.45
N ASN A 97 -2.14 -3.33 24.43
CA ASN A 97 -0.99 -4.13 23.97
C ASN A 97 0.37 -3.47 24.29
N ASN A 98 0.40 -2.42 25.10
CA ASN A 98 1.61 -1.66 25.44
C ASN A 98 2.37 -1.12 24.21
N LEU A 99 1.64 -0.61 23.24
CA LEU A 99 2.17 0.02 22.02
C LEU A 99 2.14 1.54 22.13
N PRO A 100 2.96 2.28 21.36
CA PRO A 100 2.98 3.73 21.38
C PRO A 100 1.65 4.35 20.90
N PHE A 101 1.34 5.51 21.45
CA PHE A 101 0.17 6.31 21.06
C PHE A 101 0.55 7.20 19.88
N LEU A 102 -0.05 6.92 18.73
CA LEU A 102 0.16 7.68 17.50
C LEU A 102 -0.98 8.69 17.30
N GLN A 103 -0.66 9.90 16.83
CA GLN A 103 -1.60 11.00 16.62
C GLN A 103 -1.89 11.24 15.13
N HIS A 104 -0.84 11.24 14.30
CA HIS A 104 -0.90 11.55 12.88
C HIS A 104 -1.20 10.32 12.01
N VAL A 105 -0.97 9.12 12.53
CA VAL A 105 -1.35 7.84 11.90
C VAL A 105 -2.10 6.93 12.88
N THR A 106 -2.68 5.83 12.37
CA THR A 106 -3.15 4.73 13.23
C THR A 106 -2.36 3.45 13.01
N LEU A 107 -2.36 2.58 14.02
CA LEU A 107 -1.64 1.31 13.96
C LEU A 107 -2.16 0.44 12.80
N PRO A 108 -1.27 -0.16 12.00
CA PRO A 108 -1.65 -0.90 10.81
C PRO A 108 -2.38 -2.20 11.16
N ARG A 109 -3.35 -2.56 10.32
CA ARG A 109 -3.95 -3.89 10.28
C ARG A 109 -3.07 -4.82 9.46
N LEU A 110 -2.80 -6.01 10.00
CA LEU A 110 -1.80 -6.94 9.46
C LEU A 110 -2.36 -7.92 8.42
N GLY A 111 -3.64 -8.27 8.52
CA GLY A 111 -4.21 -9.40 7.79
C GLY A 111 -4.06 -9.34 6.27
N ALA A 112 -4.39 -8.19 5.65
CA ALA A 112 -4.27 -8.04 4.20
C ALA A 112 -2.80 -8.11 3.74
N THR A 113 -1.90 -7.40 4.43
CA THR A 113 -0.47 -7.40 4.11
C THR A 113 0.14 -8.80 4.20
N GLN A 114 -0.17 -9.54 5.27
CA GLN A 114 0.29 -10.91 5.47
C GLN A 114 -0.17 -11.83 4.34
N VAL A 115 -1.44 -11.76 3.94
CA VAL A 115 -1.96 -12.57 2.82
C VAL A 115 -1.25 -12.23 1.52
N ILE A 116 -1.14 -10.94 1.19
CA ILE A 116 -0.52 -10.49 -0.06
C ILE A 116 0.93 -10.98 -0.14
N LEU A 117 1.70 -10.78 0.93
CA LEU A 117 3.09 -11.23 0.97
C LEU A 117 3.17 -12.75 0.86
N LYS A 118 2.43 -13.49 1.68
CA LYS A 118 2.42 -14.97 1.62
C LYS A 118 2.02 -15.50 0.24
N THR A 119 1.00 -14.94 -0.39
CA THR A 119 0.48 -15.40 -1.68
C THR A 119 1.39 -15.02 -2.84
N LEU A 120 1.99 -13.82 -2.83
CA LEU A 120 2.73 -13.29 -3.98
C LEU A 120 4.25 -13.37 -3.89
N VAL A 121 4.80 -13.56 -2.67
CA VAL A 121 6.24 -13.71 -2.41
C VAL A 121 6.66 -15.18 -2.33
N ALA A 122 5.71 -16.12 -2.20
CA ALA A 122 6.02 -17.53 -2.11
C ALA A 122 6.92 -18.02 -3.26
N PRO A 123 7.94 -18.84 -2.97
CA PRO A 123 8.74 -19.47 -4.00
C PRO A 123 7.83 -20.33 -4.85
N GLN A 124 8.00 -20.24 -6.16
CA GLN A 124 7.55 -21.26 -7.09
C GLN A 124 8.35 -22.55 -6.78
N GLU A 125 7.99 -23.30 -5.73
CA GLU A 125 8.38 -24.70 -5.61
C GLU A 125 7.60 -25.49 -6.66
N ASN A 126 8.07 -25.42 -7.90
CA ASN A 126 7.90 -26.55 -8.80
C ASN A 126 8.95 -27.58 -8.43
N GLY A 127 8.67 -28.37 -7.39
CA GLY A 127 9.13 -29.75 -7.38
C GLY A 127 8.53 -30.43 -8.63
N THR A 128 9.34 -30.57 -9.66
CA THR A 128 9.00 -31.36 -10.85
C THR A 128 8.70 -32.80 -10.41
N PRO A 129 7.53 -33.37 -10.73
CA PRO A 129 7.44 -34.82 -10.87
C PRO A 129 8.28 -35.20 -12.08
N ALA A 130 9.09 -36.24 -11.93
CA ALA A 130 9.87 -36.79 -13.02
C ALA A 130 8.96 -37.21 -14.20
N GLY A 131 9.35 -36.81 -15.42
CA GLY A 131 8.94 -37.45 -16.66
C GLY A 131 7.90 -36.70 -17.50
N GLY A 132 8.27 -36.38 -18.74
CA GLY A 132 7.32 -36.19 -19.85
C GLY A 132 7.37 -34.82 -20.53
N ASP A 133 7.76 -34.83 -21.80
CA ASP A 133 7.86 -33.69 -22.72
C ASP A 133 6.59 -32.81 -22.79
N ALA A 134 6.71 -31.54 -22.40
CA ALA A 134 5.91 -30.43 -22.90
C ALA A 134 6.54 -29.09 -22.48
N VAL A 135 7.43 -28.53 -23.31
CA VAL A 135 7.99 -27.19 -23.07
C VAL A 135 7.02 -26.13 -23.58
N ILE A 136 5.93 -25.91 -22.83
CA ILE A 136 5.34 -24.58 -22.73
C ILE A 136 5.95 -23.95 -21.48
N LYS A 137 7.07 -23.25 -21.67
CA LYS A 137 7.70 -22.44 -20.63
C LYS A 137 6.83 -21.19 -20.45
N GLU A 138 5.66 -21.33 -19.83
CA GLU A 138 4.92 -20.17 -19.34
C GLU A 138 5.83 -19.44 -18.36
N SER A 139 6.24 -18.23 -18.76
CA SER A 139 6.95 -17.26 -17.94
C SER A 139 6.08 -16.93 -16.72
N LYS A 140 6.14 -17.78 -15.70
CA LYS A 140 5.49 -17.58 -14.41
C LYS A 140 5.84 -16.18 -13.91
N SER A 141 4.80 -15.37 -13.70
CA SER A 141 4.94 -13.96 -13.37
C SER A 141 5.87 -13.80 -12.17
N LYS A 142 6.93 -13.01 -12.30
CA LYS A 142 7.80 -12.65 -11.18
C LYS A 142 6.91 -12.17 -10.03
N GLY A 143 7.07 -12.77 -8.85
CA GLY A 143 6.34 -12.39 -7.63
C GLY A 143 6.60 -10.93 -7.24
N LEU A 144 5.97 -10.46 -6.16
CA LEU A 144 6.19 -9.10 -5.67
C LEU A 144 7.68 -8.88 -5.38
N GLN A 145 8.25 -7.78 -5.90
CA GLN A 145 9.70 -7.51 -5.79
C GLN A 145 10.01 -6.41 -4.78
N TRP A 146 9.07 -5.51 -4.52
CA TRP A 146 9.28 -4.29 -3.76
C TRP A 146 8.05 -3.96 -2.92
N VAL A 147 8.29 -3.40 -1.73
CA VAL A 147 7.29 -2.69 -0.94
C VAL A 147 7.64 -1.21 -0.99
N ILE A 148 6.73 -0.41 -1.53
CA ILE A 148 6.85 1.05 -1.51
C ILE A 148 6.05 1.57 -0.32
N ASP A 149 6.77 2.08 0.67
CA ASP A 149 6.19 2.70 1.84
C ASP A 149 6.01 4.20 1.60
N ALA A 150 4.77 4.63 1.35
CA ALA A 150 4.43 6.03 1.08
C ALA A 150 3.76 6.70 2.28
N THR A 151 4.09 7.96 2.48
CA THR A 151 3.54 8.86 3.50
C THR A 151 3.12 10.15 2.81
N ILE A 152 1.87 10.56 3.02
CA ILE A 152 1.29 11.74 2.37
C ILE A 152 0.94 12.73 3.49
N ALA A 153 1.58 13.90 3.45
CA ALA A 153 1.23 15.01 4.32
C ALA A 153 0.27 15.97 3.59
N TYR A 154 -0.82 16.29 4.27
CA TYR A 154 -1.83 17.24 3.81
C TYR A 154 -1.66 18.55 4.58
N PRO A 155 -1.89 19.71 3.97
CA PRO A 155 -1.81 20.98 4.68
C PRO A 155 -2.70 20.98 5.92
N LYS A 156 -2.16 21.50 7.03
CA LYS A 156 -2.81 21.55 8.35
C LYS A 156 -3.18 20.17 8.94
N GLY A 157 -2.65 19.08 8.38
CA GLY A 157 -3.03 17.73 8.80
C GLY A 157 -4.48 17.37 8.50
N GLU A 158 -5.07 18.00 7.47
CA GLU A 158 -6.46 17.80 7.05
C GLU A 158 -6.53 17.05 5.71
N PRO A 159 -6.67 15.70 5.74
CA PRO A 159 -6.85 14.90 4.55
C PRO A 159 -8.09 15.30 3.77
N ILE A 160 -8.14 14.89 2.50
CA ILE A 160 -9.35 15.04 1.68
C ILE A 160 -10.49 14.27 2.33
N ASP A 161 -11.61 14.96 2.57
CA ASP A 161 -12.80 14.36 3.13
C ASP A 161 -13.56 13.54 2.06
N ILE A 162 -14.43 12.64 2.52
CA ILE A 162 -15.17 11.77 1.60
C ILE A 162 -16.14 12.55 0.72
N GLN A 163 -16.67 13.70 1.19
CA GLN A 163 -17.59 14.52 0.42
C GLN A 163 -16.88 15.17 -0.77
N THR A 164 -15.67 15.71 -0.57
CA THR A 164 -14.82 16.20 -1.65
C THR A 164 -14.48 15.10 -2.64
N TRP A 165 -14.15 13.90 -2.17
CA TRP A 165 -13.90 12.75 -3.04
C TRP A 165 -15.11 12.37 -3.90
N ILE A 166 -16.33 12.52 -3.39
CA ILE A 166 -17.57 12.19 -4.11
C ILE A 166 -17.97 13.31 -5.07
N LEU A 167 -17.93 14.57 -4.60
CA LEU A 167 -18.39 15.75 -5.34
C LEU A 167 -17.35 16.28 -6.34
N GLY A 168 -16.08 15.87 -6.20
CA GLY A 168 -15.01 16.21 -7.14
C GLY A 168 -14.57 17.67 -7.12
N TYR A 169 -14.93 18.43 -6.08
CA TYR A 169 -14.61 19.85 -6.00
C TYR A 169 -13.84 20.22 -4.72
N ARG A 170 -12.59 20.68 -4.88
CA ARG A 170 -11.74 21.29 -3.84
C ARG A 170 -10.85 22.35 -4.48
N GLN A 171 -10.45 23.33 -3.70
CA GLN A 171 -9.36 24.23 -4.08
C GLN A 171 -8.04 23.46 -4.25
N PRO A 172 -7.21 23.81 -5.25
CA PRO A 172 -5.87 23.25 -5.41
C PRO A 172 -5.09 23.33 -4.10
N THR A 173 -4.53 22.21 -3.67
CA THR A 173 -3.86 22.08 -2.38
C THR A 173 -2.52 21.39 -2.61
N VAL A 174 -1.43 21.94 -2.07
CA VAL A 174 -0.11 21.32 -2.16
C VAL A 174 -0.05 20.15 -1.18
N THR A 175 0.24 18.95 -1.68
CA THR A 175 0.45 17.75 -0.86
C THR A 175 1.89 17.29 -1.00
N HIS A 176 2.47 16.87 0.11
CA HIS A 176 3.85 16.39 0.14
C HIS A 176 3.84 14.87 0.27
N VAL A 177 4.66 14.21 -0.55
CA VAL A 177 4.77 12.75 -0.54
C VAL A 177 6.21 12.37 -0.22
N HIS A 178 6.38 11.64 0.87
CA HIS A 178 7.63 10.98 1.22
C HIS A 178 7.46 9.47 0.97
N TYR A 179 8.43 8.83 0.32
CA TYR A 179 8.37 7.39 0.09
C TYR A 179 9.73 6.72 0.31
N ARG A 180 9.66 5.45 0.73
CA ARG A 180 10.81 4.56 0.88
C ARG A 180 10.53 3.27 0.12
N ILE A 181 11.58 2.66 -0.42
CA ILE A 181 11.47 1.44 -1.21
C ILE A 181 12.25 0.34 -0.49
N PHE A 182 11.57 -0.77 -0.21
CA PHE A 182 12.16 -1.95 0.43
C PHE A 182 12.15 -3.11 -0.57
N PRO A 183 13.31 -3.72 -0.88
CA PRO A 183 13.34 -5.01 -1.56
C PRO A 183 12.54 -6.05 -0.79
N ILE A 184 11.79 -6.90 -1.48
CA ILE A 184 10.95 -7.91 -0.81
C ILE A 184 11.75 -8.87 0.08
N LYS A 185 13.00 -9.13 -0.29
CA LYS A 185 13.95 -9.97 0.47
C LYS A 185 14.29 -9.39 1.86
N ASP A 186 14.11 -8.08 2.05
CA ASP A 186 14.40 -7.38 3.30
C ASP A 186 13.12 -7.21 4.15
N VAL A 187 11.97 -7.65 3.65
CA VAL A 187 10.68 -7.64 4.36
C VAL A 187 10.52 -8.99 5.06
N PRO A 188 10.29 -9.02 6.40
CA PRO A 188 10.12 -10.28 7.11
C PRO A 188 8.92 -11.08 6.62
N ALA A 189 9.09 -12.40 6.47
CA ALA A 189 8.02 -13.32 6.09
C ALA A 189 7.23 -13.83 7.31
N GLU A 190 7.90 -13.99 8.46
CA GLU A 190 7.28 -14.52 9.67
C GLU A 190 6.26 -13.54 10.26
N PRO A 191 5.08 -14.01 10.70
CA PRO A 191 3.97 -13.14 11.10
C PRO A 191 4.34 -12.11 12.19
N GLU A 192 5.04 -12.54 13.23
CA GLU A 192 5.42 -11.70 14.37
C GLU A 192 6.47 -10.66 13.95
N ALA A 193 7.49 -11.09 13.21
CA ALA A 193 8.54 -10.21 12.71
C ALA A 193 7.98 -9.18 11.72
N LEU A 194 7.07 -9.58 10.84
CA LEU A 194 6.37 -8.69 9.91
C LEU A 194 5.51 -7.68 10.66
N SER A 195 4.86 -8.10 11.75
CA SER A 195 4.05 -7.24 12.59
C SER A 195 4.88 -6.14 13.22
N GLN A 196 6.02 -6.51 13.83
CA GLN A 196 6.97 -5.56 14.41
C GLN A 196 7.54 -4.62 13.34
N TRP A 197 7.91 -5.15 12.18
CA TRP A 197 8.40 -4.36 11.05
C TRP A 197 7.37 -3.32 10.60
N LEU A 198 6.10 -3.71 10.45
CA LEU A 198 5.03 -2.78 10.08
C LEU A 198 4.76 -1.74 11.17
N TYR A 199 4.74 -2.11 12.45
CA TYR A 199 4.59 -1.15 13.54
C TYR A 199 5.72 -0.13 13.55
N GLN A 200 6.97 -0.58 13.37
CA GLN A 200 8.12 0.31 13.30
C GLN A 200 7.99 1.31 12.14
N ARG A 201 7.52 0.88 10.96
CA ARG A 201 7.27 1.80 9.83
C ARG A 201 6.25 2.87 10.19
N PHE A 202 5.19 2.54 10.94
CA PHE A 202 4.17 3.51 11.32
C PHE A 202 4.61 4.44 12.46
N ILE A 203 5.48 3.99 13.35
CA ILE A 203 6.14 4.87 14.34
C ILE A 203 7.02 5.89 13.62
N GLU A 204 7.85 5.45 12.68
CA GLU A 204 8.68 6.37 11.89
C GLU A 204 7.83 7.37 11.08
N LYS A 205 6.65 6.95 10.59
CA LYS A 205 5.71 7.86 9.92
C LYS A 205 5.13 8.90 10.87
N GLU A 206 4.86 8.53 12.11
CA GLU A 206 4.43 9.47 13.13
C GLU A 206 5.48 10.57 13.29
N ASP A 207 6.74 10.18 13.51
CA ASP A 207 7.85 11.13 13.67
C ASP A 207 8.05 12.00 12.42
N LEU A 208 7.97 11.40 11.22
CA LEU A 208 8.06 12.11 9.94
C LEU A 208 6.95 13.17 9.79
N LEU A 209 5.72 12.82 10.17
CA LEU A 209 4.58 13.73 10.07
C LEU A 209 4.63 14.80 11.16
N THR A 210 5.05 14.47 12.38
CA THR A 210 5.27 15.45 13.44
C THR A 210 6.29 16.49 13.00
N HIS A 211 7.45 16.05 12.49
CA HIS A 211 8.46 16.98 11.97
C HIS A 211 7.94 17.81 10.79
N PHE A 212 7.21 17.18 9.86
CA PHE A 212 6.63 17.90 8.73
C PHE A 212 5.64 18.97 9.19
N TYR A 213 4.77 18.70 10.16
CA TYR A 213 3.80 19.70 10.64
C TYR A 213 4.43 20.79 11.51
N GLU A 214 5.66 20.61 11.97
CA GLU A 214 6.44 21.64 12.66
C GLU A 214 7.28 22.50 11.71
N THR A 215 7.77 21.92 10.61
CA THR A 215 8.78 22.54 9.74
C THR A 215 8.35 22.78 8.30
N GLU A 216 7.19 22.23 7.89
CA GLU A 216 6.67 22.20 6.52
C GLU A 216 7.56 21.47 5.50
N VAL A 217 8.55 20.70 5.97
CA VAL A 217 9.48 19.94 5.13
C VAL A 217 9.69 18.54 5.72
N PHE A 218 9.81 17.52 4.88
CA PHE A 218 10.22 16.19 5.37
C PHE A 218 11.71 16.20 5.67
N PRO A 219 12.18 15.52 6.73
CA PRO A 219 13.60 15.49 7.04
C PRO A 219 14.36 14.83 5.89
N GLU A 220 15.49 15.42 5.49
CA GLU A 220 16.35 14.79 4.48
C GLU A 220 16.84 13.45 5.02
N ALA A 221 16.73 12.40 4.21
CA ALA A 221 17.35 11.13 4.54
C ALA A 221 18.85 11.39 4.71
N SER A 222 19.41 11.09 5.89
CA SER A 222 20.86 11.05 6.06
C SER A 222 21.40 10.01 5.08
N PHE A 223 21.89 10.47 3.93
CA PHE A 223 22.60 9.63 2.98
C PHE A 223 23.96 9.28 3.61
N SER A 224 23.97 8.33 4.54
CA SER A 224 25.19 7.59 4.86
C SER A 224 25.46 6.64 3.70
N LEU A 225 26.11 7.16 2.66
CA LEU A 225 26.85 6.34 1.72
C LEU A 225 28.01 5.69 2.50
N SER A 226 27.76 4.54 3.13
CA SER A 226 28.87 3.66 3.52
C SER A 226 29.49 3.16 2.22
N SER A 227 30.66 3.73 1.91
CA SER A 227 31.53 3.35 0.79
C SER A 227 32.09 1.95 0.99
#